data_AF-A0A2S5MD35-F1
#
_entry.id   AF-A0A2S5MD35-F1
#
_cell.length_a   1.000
_cell.length_b   1.000
_cell.length_c   1.000
_cell.angle_alpha   90.00
_cell.angle_beta   90.00
_cell.angle_gamma   90.00
#
_symmetry.space_group_name_H-M   'P 1'
#
loop_
_entity.id
_entity.type
_entity.pdbx_description
1 polymer ?
#
loop_
_entity_poly.entity_id
_entity_poly.type
_entity_poly.pdbx_seq_one_letter_code
_entity_poly.pdbx_strand_id
1 'polypeptide(L)'
;MIERKERKPYWRHTKWQMLASLLPFLAVVIVLPLYAEQLNNNRFLGFPLGYFLAAHGFFLIAIITVASYVNRQNAIDHWHGAHEDH
;
A
#
# COMPACT_ATOMS: atom_id res chain seq x y z
N MET A 1 12.52 -24.67 2.25
CA MET A 1 13.67 -23.73 2.20
C MET A 1 13.90 -23.31 0.76
N ILE A 2 14.03 -22.00 0.50
CA ILE A 2 14.22 -21.44 -0.86
C ILE A 2 15.52 -21.95 -1.51
N GLU A 3 15.42 -22.45 -2.74
CA GLU A 3 16.56 -22.86 -3.56
C GLU A 3 17.53 -21.69 -3.82
N ARG A 4 18.85 -21.94 -3.84
CA ARG A 4 19.86 -20.86 -3.98
C ARG A 4 19.66 -19.98 -5.22
N LYS A 5 19.22 -20.56 -6.34
CA LYS A 5 18.96 -19.83 -7.59
C LYS A 5 17.75 -18.88 -7.49
N GLU A 6 16.78 -19.21 -6.66
CA GLU A 6 15.53 -18.44 -6.48
C GLU A 6 15.67 -17.25 -5.51
N ARG A 7 16.71 -17.24 -4.67
CA ARG A 7 16.92 -16.17 -3.67
C ARG A 7 17.02 -14.76 -4.26
N LYS A 8 17.74 -14.61 -5.38
CA LYS A 8 17.91 -13.31 -6.04
C LYS A 8 16.61 -12.83 -6.71
N PRO A 9 15.91 -13.65 -7.52
CA PRO A 9 14.57 -13.33 -8.03
C PRO A 9 13.57 -13.00 -6.92
N TYR A 10 13.50 -13.84 -5.88
CA TYR A 10 12.63 -13.65 -4.73
C TYR A 10 12.84 -12.27 -4.09
N TRP A 11 14.09 -11.93 -3.75
CA TRP A 11 14.43 -10.62 -3.19
C TRP A 11 14.02 -9.46 -4.10
N ARG A 12 14.20 -9.61 -5.42
CA ARG A 12 13.79 -8.57 -6.38
C ARG A 12 12.27 -8.37 -6.35
N HIS A 13 11.48 -9.43 -6.32
CA HIS A 13 10.02 -9.34 -6.32
C HIS A 13 9.49 -8.76 -5.01
N THR A 14 9.98 -9.23 -3.85
CA THR A 14 9.56 -8.70 -2.55
C THR A 14 9.95 -7.23 -2.39
N LYS A 15 11.15 -6.82 -2.84
CA LYS A 15 11.56 -5.41 -2.86
C LYS A 15 10.65 -4.55 -3.73
N TRP A 16 10.33 -4.99 -4.95
CA TRP A 16 9.44 -4.24 -5.83
C TRP A 16 8.02 -4.15 -5.28
N GLN A 17 7.51 -5.22 -4.67
CA GLN A 17 6.21 -5.18 -4.01
C GLN A 17 6.19 -4.19 -2.84
N MET A 18 7.23 -4.18 -2.01
CA MET A 18 7.37 -3.23 -0.91
C MET A 18 7.36 -1.79 -1.43
N LEU A 19 8.17 -1.48 -2.44
CA LEU A 19 8.20 -0.15 -3.07
C LEU A 19 6.85 0.23 -3.69
N ALA A 20 6.19 -0.70 -4.38
CA ALA A 20 4.87 -0.46 -4.96
C ALA A 20 3.81 -0.17 -3.88
N SER A 21 3.93 -0.78 -2.71
CA SER A 21 3.01 -0.56 -1.58
C SER A 21 3.16 0.82 -0.95
N LEU A 22 4.27 1.53 -1.22
CA LEU A 22 4.46 2.91 -0.75
C LEU A 22 3.80 3.95 -1.67
N LEU A 23 3.51 3.60 -2.93
CA LEU A 23 2.91 4.52 -3.91
C LEU A 23 1.60 5.17 -3.45
N PRO A 24 0.60 4.46 -2.88
CA PRO A 24 -0.63 5.12 -2.44
C PRO A 24 -0.40 6.14 -1.32
N PHE A 25 0.55 5.87 -0.41
CA PHE A 25 0.92 6.82 0.64
C PHE A 25 1.62 8.04 0.07
N LEU A 26 2.56 7.85 -0.85
CA LEU A 26 3.24 8.94 -1.53
C LEU A 26 2.24 9.83 -2.28
N ALA A 27 1.28 9.21 -2.99
CA ALA A 27 0.23 9.92 -3.68
C ALA A 27 -0.59 10.78 -2.72
N VAL A 28 -0.97 10.27 -1.54
CA VAL A 28 -1.70 11.06 -0.55
C VAL A 28 -0.85 12.19 0.04
N VAL A 29 0.39 11.92 0.44
CA VAL A 29 1.27 12.94 1.02
C VAL A 29 1.51 14.12 0.06
N ILE A 30 1.45 13.87 -1.25
CA ILE A 30 1.61 14.91 -2.28
C ILE A 30 0.26 15.55 -2.63
N VAL A 31 -0.73 14.75 -3.03
CA VAL A 31 -1.99 15.24 -3.61
C VAL A 31 -2.86 15.94 -2.56
N LEU A 32 -2.97 15.38 -1.35
CA LEU A 32 -3.90 15.92 -0.35
C LEU A 32 -3.53 17.37 0.07
N PRO A 33 -2.24 17.69 0.37
CA PRO A 33 -1.83 19.07 0.64
C PRO A 33 -1.94 20.00 -0.58
N LEU A 34 -1.58 19.54 -1.79
CA LEU A 34 -1.61 20.37 -3.00
C LEU A 34 -3.03 20.83 -3.36
N TYR A 35 -4.05 20.00 -3.07
CA TYR A 35 -5.45 20.29 -3.37
C TYR A 35 -6.28 20.60 -2.12
N ALA A 36 -5.62 20.87 -0.97
CA ALA A 36 -6.30 21.01 0.31
C ALA A 36 -7.36 22.14 0.30
N GLU A 37 -7.02 23.29 -0.29
CA GLU A 37 -7.93 24.43 -0.41
C GLU A 37 -9.16 24.08 -1.25
N GLN A 38 -8.96 23.53 -2.45
CA GLN A 38 -10.06 23.16 -3.35
C GLN A 38 -10.94 22.05 -2.75
N LEU A 39 -10.33 21.07 -2.08
CA LEU A 39 -11.07 20.00 -1.39
C LEU A 39 -11.90 20.58 -0.23
N ASN A 40 -11.33 21.47 0.59
CA ASN A 40 -12.01 22.02 1.76
C ASN A 40 -13.17 22.98 1.44
N ASN A 41 -13.30 23.43 0.20
CA ASN A 41 -14.50 24.13 -0.27
C ASN A 41 -15.74 23.24 -0.27
N ASN A 42 -15.55 21.92 -0.37
CA ASN A 42 -16.62 20.94 -0.26
C ASN A 42 -16.68 20.37 1.16
N ARG A 43 -17.87 19.91 1.56
CA ARG A 43 -18.09 19.25 2.85
C ARG A 43 -18.60 17.83 2.65
N PHE A 44 -18.15 16.95 3.53
CA PHE A 44 -18.63 15.58 3.65
C PHE A 44 -18.94 15.29 5.11
N LEU A 45 -20.16 14.81 5.39
CA LEU A 45 -20.66 14.56 6.75
C LEU A 45 -20.48 15.76 7.70
N GLY A 46 -20.59 16.99 7.17
CA GLY A 46 -20.43 18.24 7.93
C GLY A 46 -19.00 18.77 8.04
N PHE A 47 -17.98 17.98 7.70
CA PHE A 47 -16.57 18.35 7.77
C PHE A 47 -16.02 18.79 6.41
N PRO A 48 -15.02 19.70 6.34
CA PRO A 48 -14.29 19.98 5.11
C PRO A 48 -13.70 18.69 4.53
N LEU A 49 -13.85 18.48 3.22
CA LEU A 49 -13.52 17.20 2.59
C LEU A 49 -12.02 16.85 2.72
N GLY A 50 -11.13 17.83 2.54
CA GLY A 50 -9.68 17.62 2.68
C GLY A 50 -9.31 17.20 4.11
N TYR A 51 -9.91 17.84 5.12
CA TYR A 51 -9.78 17.42 6.52
C TYR A 51 -10.28 15.98 6.75
N PHE A 52 -11.49 15.67 6.24
CA PHE A 52 -12.08 14.34 6.39
C PHE A 52 -11.20 13.24 5.79
N LEU A 53 -10.67 13.47 4.60
CA LEU A 53 -9.77 12.55 3.90
C LEU A 53 -8.42 12.39 4.61
N ALA A 54 -7.85 13.47 5.16
CA ALA A 54 -6.62 13.39 5.93
C ALA A 54 -6.82 12.56 7.22
N ALA A 55 -7.95 12.73 7.91
CA ALA A 55 -8.25 12.02 9.14
C ALA A 55 -8.61 10.53 8.92
N HIS A 56 -9.44 10.22 7.93
CA HIS A 56 -10.00 8.87 7.74
C HIS A 56 -9.43 8.14 6.52
N GLY A 57 -9.12 8.87 5.45
CA GLY A 57 -8.64 8.28 4.19
C GLY A 57 -7.32 7.55 4.36
N PHE A 58 -6.44 8.01 5.25
CA PHE A 58 -5.18 7.34 5.57
C PHE A 58 -5.40 5.92 6.12
N PHE A 59 -6.37 5.75 7.02
CA PHE A 59 -6.72 4.44 7.58
C PHE A 59 -7.22 3.48 6.49
N LEU A 60 -8.11 3.96 5.62
CA LEU A 60 -8.65 3.16 4.53
C LEU A 60 -7.55 2.70 3.56
N ILE A 61 -6.64 3.61 3.18
CA ILE A 61 -5.49 3.31 2.33
C ILE A 61 -4.58 2.27 3.00
N ALA A 62 -4.33 2.41 4.30
CA ALA A 62 -3.49 1.47 5.03
C ALA A 62 -4.08 0.06 5.03
N ILE A 63 -5.38 -0.09 5.31
CA ILE A 63 -6.06 -1.40 5.31
C ILE A 63 -5.98 -2.05 3.91
N ILE A 64 -6.34 -1.31 2.86
CA ILE A 64 -6.31 -1.83 1.48
C ILE A 64 -4.89 -2.23 1.09
N THR A 65 -3.89 -1.42 1.46
CA THR A 65 -2.49 -1.68 1.14
C THR A 65 -1.98 -2.92 1.85
N VAL A 66 -2.27 -3.07 3.16
CA VAL A 66 -1.87 -4.26 3.92
C VAL A 66 -2.54 -5.52 3.38
N ALA A 67 -3.85 -5.50 3.12
CA ALA A 67 -4.55 -6.65 2.55
C ALA A 67 -3.97 -7.05 1.19
N SER A 68 -3.71 -6.07 0.32
CA SER A 68 -3.07 -6.29 -0.98
C SER A 68 -1.64 -6.82 -0.85
N TYR A 69 -0.87 -6.28 0.10
CA TYR A 69 0.50 -6.71 0.37
C TYR A 69 0.54 -8.17 0.84
N VAL A 70 -0.29 -8.55 1.82
CA VAL A 70 -0.33 -9.92 2.34
C VAL A 70 -0.70 -10.90 1.23
N ASN A 71 -1.75 -10.61 0.46
CA ASN A 71 -2.19 -11.48 -0.64
C ASN A 71 -1.09 -11.68 -1.69
N ARG A 72 -0.40 -10.59 -2.06
CA ARG A 72 0.66 -10.64 -3.09
C ARG A 72 1.95 -11.25 -2.55
N GLN A 73 2.29 -11.00 -1.28
CA GLN A 73 3.44 -11.60 -0.62
C GLN A 73 3.27 -13.13 -0.57
N ASN A 74 2.09 -13.61 -0.18
CA ASN A 74 1.78 -15.05 -0.19
C ASN A 74 1.99 -15.67 -1.58
N ALA A 75 1.53 -14.99 -2.64
CA ALA A 75 1.74 -15.46 -4.02
C ALA A 75 3.24 -15.52 -4.39
N ILE A 76 4.02 -14.51 -4.04
CA ILE A 76 5.48 -14.50 -4.26
C ILE A 76 6.15 -15.64 -3.48
N ASP A 77 5.72 -15.88 -2.25
CA ASP A 77 6.26 -16.92 -1.39
C ASP A 77 6.00 -18.32 -1.97
N HIS A 78 4.78 -18.57 -2.47
CA HIS A 78 4.46 -19.80 -3.19
C HIS A 78 5.29 -19.95 -4.48
N TRP A 79 5.45 -18.90 -5.28
CA TRP A 79 6.21 -18.97 -6.55
C TRP A 79 7.69 -19.30 -6.37
N HIS A 80 8.30 -18.89 -5.25
CA HIS A 80 9.73 -19.11 -4.99
C HIS A 80 10.00 -20.23 -3.97
N GLY A 81 8.99 -21.00 -3.57
CA GLY A 81 9.14 -22.09 -2.59
C GLY A 81 9.55 -21.59 -1.19
N ALA A 82 9.13 -20.37 -0.84
CA ALA A 82 9.29 -19.75 0.47
C ALA A 82 8.12 -20.02 1.41
N HIS A 83 7.01 -20.58 0.90
CA HIS A 83 5.86 -21.01 1.67
C HIS A 83 6.23 -22.10 2.69
N GLU A 84 5.65 -22.02 3.88
CA GLU A 84 5.70 -23.06 4.90
C GLU A 84 4.50 -24.00 4.68
N ASP A 85 4.75 -25.26 4.31
CA ASP A 85 3.69 -26.27 4.24
C ASP A 85 3.15 -26.51 5.65
N HIS A 86 1.87 -26.19 5.88
CA HIS A 86 1.15 -26.55 7.10
C HIS A 86 0.49 -27.93 6.97
#